data_AF-A0A2N3EHC6-F1
#
_entry.id   AF-A0A2N3EHC6-F1
#
_cell.length_a   1.000
_cell.length_b   1.000
_cell.length_c   1.000
_cell.angle_alpha   90.00
_cell.angle_beta   90.00
_cell.angle_gamma   90.00
#
_symmetry.space_group_name_H-M   'P 1'
#
loop_
_entity.id
_entity.type
_entity.pdbx_description
1 polymer ?
#
loop_
_entity_poly.entity_id
_entity_poly.type
_entity_poly.pdbx_seq_one_letter_code
_entity_poly.pdbx_strand_id
1 'polypeptide(L)'
;MTKVVISGTGVFTPPYSVSNEELVDSFNAYVRKHNEENAAAIERGEMEALAESNVEFIVKASGIESRYVMNKSGIVDPDIMAPRLRQRTNEEPSILAEMAVDAAKKAMARANKT
;
A
#
# COMPACT_ATOMS: atom_id res chain seq x y z
N MET A 1 -35.31 14.91 22.77
CA MET A 1 -34.34 14.09 22.00
C MET A 1 -32.99 14.76 22.05
N THR A 2 -31.93 14.04 22.38
CA THR A 2 -30.55 14.55 22.30
C THR A 2 -30.08 14.48 20.85
N LYS A 3 -29.57 15.59 20.30
CA LYS A 3 -29.09 15.66 18.92
C LYS A 3 -27.61 15.23 18.88
N VAL A 4 -27.35 14.04 18.36
CA VAL A 4 -26.00 13.50 18.14
C VAL A 4 -25.58 13.77 16.69
N VAL A 5 -24.39 14.33 16.47
CA VAL A 5 -23.88 14.70 15.15
C VAL A 5 -22.39 14.35 15.02
N ILE A 6 -21.91 14.11 13.79
CA ILE A 6 -20.48 14.11 13.48
C ILE A 6 -20.04 15.56 13.34
N SER A 7 -19.34 16.10 14.34
CA SER A 7 -18.92 17.52 14.36
C SER A 7 -17.57 17.78 13.70
N GLY A 8 -16.79 16.75 13.39
CA GLY A 8 -15.50 16.87 12.72
C GLY A 8 -14.95 15.51 12.27
N THR A 9 -14.12 15.53 11.23
CA THR A 9 -13.43 14.36 10.69
C THR A 9 -11.97 14.69 10.42
N GLY A 10 -11.10 13.68 10.47
CA GLY A 10 -9.69 13.85 10.18
C GLY A 10 -9.15 12.59 9.53
N VAL A 11 -8.23 12.79 8.59
CA VAL A 11 -7.61 11.72 7.81
C VAL A 11 -6.11 11.95 7.82
N PHE A 12 -5.38 10.90 8.17
CA PHE A 12 -3.95 10.81 7.92
C PHE A 12 -3.74 10.21 6.53
N THR A 13 -2.86 10.83 5.74
CA THR A 13 -2.45 10.33 4.42
C THR A 13 -0.96 10.00 4.49
N PRO A 14 -0.56 8.76 4.18
CA PRO A 14 0.86 8.40 4.11
C PRO A 14 1.65 9.32 3.16
N PRO A 15 2.95 9.52 3.41
CA PRO A 15 3.73 10.54 2.72
C PRO A 15 4.07 10.20 1.27
N TYR A 16 3.96 8.93 0.86
CA TYR A 16 4.32 8.50 -0.51
C TYR A 16 3.09 8.02 -1.26
N SER A 17 3.11 8.19 -2.59
CA SER A 17 2.13 7.60 -3.51
C SER A 17 2.82 6.62 -4.47
N VAL A 18 2.15 5.54 -4.80
CA VAL A 18 2.55 4.54 -5.80
C VAL A 18 1.55 4.58 -6.95
N SER A 19 2.00 4.81 -8.17
CA SER A 19 1.13 4.77 -9.35
C SER A 19 0.85 3.32 -9.77
N ASN A 20 -0.11 3.13 -10.67
CA ASN A 20 -0.32 1.81 -11.28
C ASN A 20 0.88 1.38 -12.12
N GLU A 21 1.55 2.29 -12.84
CA GLU A 21 2.75 1.95 -13.61
C GLU A 21 3.82 1.34 -12.71
N GLU A 22 4.17 2.02 -11.62
CA GLU A 22 5.23 1.55 -10.71
C GLU A 22 4.92 0.19 -10.08
N LEU A 23 3.65 -0.06 -9.76
CA LEU A 23 3.22 -1.32 -9.17
C LEU A 23 3.23 -2.46 -10.20
N VAL A 24 2.78 -2.19 -11.42
CA VAL A 24 2.78 -3.15 -12.54
C VAL A 24 4.20 -3.46 -12.96
N ASP A 25 5.07 -2.47 -13.07
CA ASP A 25 6.47 -2.65 -13.45
C ASP A 25 7.20 -3.56 -12.44
N SER A 26 7.02 -3.28 -11.14
CA SER A 26 7.58 -4.11 -10.07
C SER A 26 7.02 -5.54 -10.11
N PHE A 27 5.70 -5.70 -10.26
CA PHE A 27 5.08 -7.02 -10.29
C PHE A 27 5.51 -7.83 -11.51
N ASN A 28 5.54 -7.21 -12.70
CA ASN A 28 5.93 -7.90 -13.93
C ASN A 28 7.43 -8.25 -13.93
N ALA A 29 8.29 -7.42 -13.34
CA ALA A 29 9.69 -7.77 -13.12
C ALA A 29 9.84 -9.02 -12.23
N TYR A 30 9.05 -9.11 -11.15
CA TYR A 30 8.99 -10.31 -10.33
C TYR A 30 8.48 -11.54 -11.10
N VAL A 31 7.39 -11.38 -11.86
CA VAL A 31 6.79 -12.48 -12.66
C VAL A 31 7.79 -13.05 -13.66
N ARG A 32 8.51 -12.19 -14.40
CA ARG A 32 9.53 -12.64 -15.35
C ARG A 32 10.64 -13.41 -14.66
N LYS A 33 11.21 -12.85 -13.57
CA LYS A 33 12.25 -13.52 -12.78
C LYS A 33 11.77 -14.88 -12.25
N HIS A 34 10.58 -14.93 -11.66
CA HIS A 34 10.01 -16.16 -11.13
C HIS A 34 9.82 -17.23 -12.22
N ASN A 35 9.27 -16.85 -13.37
CA ASN A 35 9.03 -17.79 -14.46
C ASN A 35 10.35 -18.27 -15.09
N GLU A 36 11.37 -17.42 -15.20
CA GLU A 36 12.70 -17.80 -15.66
C GLU A 36 13.36 -18.80 -14.70
N GLU A 37 13.32 -18.53 -13.39
CA GLU A 37 13.88 -19.40 -12.36
C GLU A 37 13.18 -20.76 -12.29
N ASN A 38 11.88 -20.83 -12.64
CA ASN A 38 11.07 -22.04 -12.57
C ASN A 38 10.76 -22.67 -13.94
N ALA A 39 11.43 -22.22 -15.02
CA ALA A 39 11.11 -22.59 -16.40
C ALA A 39 11.02 -24.12 -16.61
N ALA A 40 11.93 -24.88 -16.02
CA ALA A 40 11.95 -26.34 -16.16
C ALA A 40 10.75 -27.02 -15.48
N ALA A 41 10.31 -26.53 -14.31
CA ALA A 41 9.13 -27.07 -13.62
C ALA A 41 7.85 -26.71 -14.38
N ILE A 42 7.80 -25.52 -14.97
CA ILE A 42 6.70 -25.06 -15.83
C ILE A 42 6.61 -25.92 -17.09
N GLU A 43 7.72 -26.19 -17.77
CA GLU A 43 7.75 -27.03 -18.98
C GLU A 43 7.28 -28.48 -18.69
N ARG A 44 7.58 -29.00 -17.50
CA ARG A 44 7.09 -30.32 -17.05
C ARG A 44 5.63 -30.33 -16.60
N GLY A 45 4.97 -29.17 -16.51
CA GLY A 45 3.60 -29.04 -16.01
C GLY A 45 3.46 -29.26 -14.49
N GLU A 46 4.56 -29.16 -13.74
CA GLU A 46 4.56 -29.26 -12.27
C GLU A 46 4.17 -27.94 -11.61
N MET A 47 4.28 -26.83 -12.35
CA MET A 47 3.98 -25.48 -11.91
C MET A 47 3.35 -24.67 -13.04
N GLU A 48 2.37 -23.85 -12.71
CA GLU A 48 1.80 -22.89 -13.66
C GLU A 48 2.65 -21.63 -13.74
N ALA A 49 2.85 -21.11 -14.94
CA ALA A 49 3.53 -19.83 -15.13
C ALA A 49 2.69 -18.69 -14.53
N LEU A 50 3.35 -17.76 -13.85
CA LEU A 50 2.70 -16.54 -13.38
C LEU A 50 2.35 -15.64 -14.56
N ALA A 51 1.18 -15.01 -14.50
CA ALA A 51 0.73 -14.05 -15.49
C ALA A 51 1.12 -12.62 -15.09
N GLU A 52 1.61 -11.85 -16.06
CA GLU A 52 1.84 -10.41 -15.89
C GLU A 52 0.52 -9.65 -15.74
N SER A 53 0.60 -8.46 -15.13
CA SER A 53 -0.51 -7.51 -15.02
C SER A 53 -0.30 -6.31 -15.94
N ASN A 54 -1.29 -5.41 -15.99
CA ASN A 54 -1.17 -4.14 -16.71
C ASN A 54 -2.02 -3.05 -16.05
N VAL A 55 -1.67 -1.80 -16.34
CA VAL A 55 -2.31 -0.61 -15.73
C VAL A 55 -3.80 -0.53 -16.08
N GLU A 56 -4.14 -0.79 -17.35
CA GLU A 56 -5.52 -0.66 -17.83
C GLU A 56 -6.46 -1.67 -17.17
N PHE A 57 -5.98 -2.89 -16.89
CA PHE A 57 -6.69 -3.87 -16.10
C PHE A 57 -7.03 -3.35 -14.69
N ILE A 58 -6.05 -2.77 -13.98
CA ILE A 58 -6.27 -2.25 -12.62
C ILE A 58 -7.34 -1.15 -12.63
N VAL A 59 -7.23 -0.19 -13.55
CA VAL A 59 -8.19 0.92 -13.67
C VAL A 59 -9.57 0.39 -14.04
N LYS A 60 -9.68 -0.50 -15.04
CA LYS A 60 -10.96 -1.05 -15.48
C LYS A 60 -11.65 -1.90 -14.40
N ALA A 61 -10.87 -2.65 -13.62
CA ALA A 61 -11.41 -3.52 -12.59
C ALA A 61 -11.80 -2.79 -11.31
N SER A 62 -11.16 -1.65 -10.98
CA SER A 62 -11.28 -1.02 -9.66
C SER A 62 -11.49 0.50 -9.65
N GLY A 63 -11.20 1.19 -10.75
CA GLY A 63 -11.12 2.66 -10.81
C GLY A 63 -9.92 3.26 -10.08
N ILE A 64 -9.01 2.44 -9.54
CA ILE A 64 -7.84 2.91 -8.79
C ILE A 64 -6.73 3.32 -9.77
N GLU A 65 -6.22 4.54 -9.61
CA GLU A 65 -5.08 5.06 -10.38
C GLU A 65 -3.78 5.08 -9.56
N SER A 66 -3.88 5.36 -8.26
CA SER A 66 -2.74 5.42 -7.34
C SER A 66 -3.17 5.09 -5.92
N ARG A 67 -2.19 4.84 -5.04
CA ARG A 67 -2.41 4.63 -3.60
C ARG A 67 -1.31 5.23 -2.76
N TYR A 68 -1.68 5.75 -1.59
CA TYR A 68 -0.73 6.25 -0.61
C TYR A 68 -0.17 5.14 0.27
N VAL A 69 1.13 5.16 0.54
CA VAL A 69 1.87 4.13 1.27
C VAL A 69 2.89 4.73 2.23
N MET A 70 3.19 4.04 3.33
CA MET A 70 4.18 4.48 4.32
C MET A 70 5.62 4.23 3.88
N ASN A 71 5.85 3.26 3.01
CA ASN A 71 7.16 2.98 2.43
C ASN A 71 6.97 2.58 0.97
N LYS A 72 7.37 3.47 0.06
CA LYS A 72 7.30 3.22 -1.39
C LYS A 72 8.40 2.28 -1.85
N SER A 73 9.63 2.52 -1.41
CA SER A 73 10.83 1.85 -1.93
C SER A 73 10.78 0.33 -1.78
N GLY A 74 10.28 -0.21 -0.67
CA GLY A 74 10.16 -1.67 -0.49
C GLY A 74 8.98 -2.29 -1.25
N ILE A 75 7.93 -1.51 -1.55
CA ILE A 75 6.77 -2.00 -2.30
C ILE A 75 7.09 -2.15 -3.78
N VAL A 76 7.85 -1.21 -4.36
CA VAL A 76 8.20 -1.20 -5.80
C VAL A 76 9.53 -1.91 -6.11
N ASP A 77 10.09 -2.60 -5.13
CA ASP A 77 11.26 -3.45 -5.31
C ASP A 77 10.80 -4.89 -5.60
N PRO A 78 11.08 -5.44 -6.81
CA PRO A 78 10.61 -6.77 -7.21
C PRO A 78 11.19 -7.92 -6.36
N ASP A 79 12.30 -7.70 -5.65
CA ASP A 79 12.90 -8.69 -4.75
C ASP A 79 12.32 -8.62 -3.32
N ILE A 80 11.50 -7.62 -3.02
CA ILE A 80 10.92 -7.38 -1.68
C ILE A 80 9.40 -7.39 -1.72
N MET A 81 8.79 -6.59 -2.59
CA MET A 81 7.33 -6.37 -2.75
C MET A 81 6.56 -6.18 -1.43
N ALA A 82 7.19 -5.51 -0.46
CA ALA A 82 6.65 -5.31 0.88
C ALA A 82 7.26 -4.06 1.57
N PRO A 83 6.51 -3.34 2.43
CA PRO A 83 7.04 -2.19 3.15
C PRO A 83 8.24 -2.55 4.04
N ARG A 84 9.31 -1.75 3.96
CA ARG A 84 10.45 -1.78 4.89
C ARG A 84 10.32 -0.63 5.89
N LEU A 85 9.84 -0.95 7.08
CA LEU A 85 9.62 0.01 8.16
C LEU A 85 10.61 -0.28 9.30
N ARG A 86 11.12 0.78 9.94
CA ARG A 86 11.98 0.61 11.12
C ARG A 86 11.20 0.00 12.28
N GLN A 87 11.90 -0.79 13.09
CA GLN A 87 11.42 -1.16 14.41
C GLN A 87 11.39 0.07 15.33
N ARG A 88 10.40 0.12 16.22
CA ARG A 88 10.28 1.13 17.28
C ARG A 88 10.53 0.49 18.63
N THR A 89 11.03 1.27 19.57
CA THR A 89 11.16 0.89 20.97
C THR A 89 9.81 0.98 21.70
N ASN A 90 9.73 0.49 22.94
CA ASN A 90 8.50 0.57 23.73
C ASN A 90 8.23 1.99 24.26
N GLU A 91 9.25 2.84 24.26
CA GLU A 91 9.21 4.23 24.69
C GLU A 91 8.71 5.18 23.60
N GLU A 92 8.58 4.69 22.36
CA GLU A 92 8.07 5.42 21.21
C GLU A 92 6.65 4.97 20.84
N PRO A 93 5.76 5.88 20.38
CA PRO A 93 4.46 5.47 19.84
C PRO A 93 4.61 4.54 18.64
N SER A 94 3.76 3.52 18.51
CA SER A 94 3.72 2.69 17.29
C SER A 94 3.37 3.53 16.05
N ILE A 95 3.73 3.05 14.85
CA ILE A 95 3.36 3.75 13.60
C ILE A 95 1.87 4.00 13.48
N LEU A 96 1.05 3.03 13.92
CA LEU A 96 -0.40 3.15 13.90
C LEU A 96 -0.86 4.24 14.87
N ALA A 97 -0.24 4.33 16.05
CA ALA A 97 -0.54 5.38 17.02
C ALA A 97 -0.17 6.76 16.47
N GLU A 98 0.98 6.92 15.81
CA GLU A 98 1.38 8.17 15.17
C GLU A 98 0.34 8.62 14.12
N MET A 99 -0.07 7.71 13.22
CA MET A 99 -1.07 7.98 12.19
C MET A 99 -2.44 8.34 12.79
N ALA A 100 -2.87 7.60 13.81
CA ALA A 100 -4.17 7.82 14.45
C ALA A 100 -4.20 9.16 15.21
N VAL A 101 -3.13 9.52 15.91
CA VAL A 101 -3.02 10.78 16.65
C VAL A 101 -3.08 11.97 15.69
N ASP A 102 -2.41 11.90 14.54
CA ASP A 102 -2.52 12.94 13.51
C ASP A 102 -3.97 13.10 13.00
N ALA A 103 -4.61 11.99 12.60
CA ALA A 103 -6.01 12.01 12.14
C ALA A 103 -6.97 12.54 13.23
N ALA A 104 -6.78 12.13 14.48
CA ALA A 104 -7.59 12.56 15.62
C ALA A 104 -7.42 14.05 15.89
N LYS A 105 -6.19 14.57 15.91
CA LYS A 105 -5.93 16.01 16.07
C LYS A 105 -6.60 16.83 14.97
N LYS A 106 -6.56 16.37 13.71
CA LYS A 106 -7.29 16.99 12.59
C LYS A 106 -8.80 16.99 12.81
N ALA A 107 -9.36 15.88 13.28
CA ALA A 107 -10.79 15.77 13.59
C ALA A 107 -11.22 16.71 14.72
N MET A 108 -10.44 16.76 15.80
CA MET A 108 -10.67 17.65 16.94
C MET A 108 -10.60 19.12 16.53
N ALA A 109 -9.59 19.51 15.76
CA ALA A 109 -9.47 20.86 15.22
C ALA A 109 -10.69 21.24 14.36
N ARG A 110 -11.15 20.36 13.45
CA ARG A 110 -12.37 20.60 12.65
C ARG A 110 -13.65 20.64 13.49
N ALA A 111 -13.68 19.95 14.63
CA ALA A 111 -14.77 20.00 15.60
C ALA A 111 -14.68 21.20 16.57
N ASN A 112 -13.67 22.08 16.41
CA ASN A 112 -13.36 23.16 17.34
C ASN A 112 -13.18 22.65 18.79
N LYS A 113 -12.42 21.56 18.95
CA LYS A 113 -12.03 20.93 20.22
C LYS A 113 -10.50 20.87 20.32
N THR A 114 -9.99 20.86 21.55
CA THR A 114 -8.56 20.79 21.90
C THR A 114 -8.20 19.47 22.53
#